data_AF-A0A915JEY1-F1
#
_entry.id   AF-A0A915JEY1-F1
#
_cell.length_a   1.000
_cell.length_b   1.000
_cell.length_c   1.000
_cell.angle_alpha   90.00
_cell.angle_beta   90.00
_cell.angle_gamma   90.00
#
_symmetry.space_group_name_H-M   'P 1'
#
loop_
_entity.id
_entity.type
_entity.pdbx_description
1 polymer ?
#
loop_
_entity_poly.entity_id
_entity_poly.type
_entity_poly.pdbx_seq_one_letter_code
_entity_poly.pdbx_strand_id
1 'polypeptide(L)'
;MFTIAPKVHMPRIGLGTFRITGSEQVHLALDRALKLGYRFFDTAQYYENEQEIGEALQILLEKYNLKRSDIFLTTKLRHNIVGETEKSLDDSLKRLKTDYVDLFLIHYPAPVRGSSPGTKEENMKVRLAIWSEMEKLLGESENSWA
;
A
#
# COMPACT_ATOMS: atom_id res chain seq x y z
N MET A 1 -0.20 -4.00 -18.81
CA MET A 1 0.35 -3.39 -17.58
C MET A 1 0.73 -1.95 -17.90
N PHE A 2 0.95 -1.12 -16.88
CA PHE A 2 1.61 0.18 -17.01
C PHE A 2 3.01 0.07 -16.39
N THR A 3 4.00 0.72 -16.99
CA THR A 3 5.32 0.89 -16.35
C THR A 3 5.28 2.20 -15.60
N ILE A 4 5.42 2.16 -14.27
CA ILE A 4 5.32 3.35 -13.40
C ILE A 4 6.69 3.86 -12.92
N ALA A 5 7.69 2.99 -12.96
CA ALA A 5 9.11 3.27 -12.74
C ALA A 5 9.94 2.21 -13.50
N PRO A 6 11.25 2.39 -13.71
CA PRO A 6 12.12 1.35 -14.24
C PRO A 6 11.88 0.03 -13.52
N LYS A 7 11.59 -1.03 -14.29
CA LYS A 7 11.32 -2.39 -13.80
C LYS A 7 10.07 -2.56 -12.91
N VAL A 8 9.31 -1.51 -12.64
CA VAL A 8 8.05 -1.59 -11.88
C VAL A 8 6.86 -1.60 -12.85
N HIS A 9 6.21 -2.75 -12.96
CA HIS A 9 5.07 -2.98 -13.85
C HIS A 9 3.78 -3.18 -13.04
N MET A 10 2.88 -2.21 -13.12
CA MET A 10 1.59 -2.24 -12.43
C MET A 10 0.49 -2.84 -13.32
N PRO A 11 -0.32 -3.80 -12.82
CA PRO A 11 -1.52 -4.26 -13.52
C PRO A 11 -2.50 -3.11 -13.78
N ARG A 12 -3.19 -3.15 -14.94
CA ARG A 12 -4.12 -2.07 -15.35
C ARG A 12 -5.41 -2.05 -14.53
N ILE A 13 -5.75 -3.17 -13.91
CA ILE A 13 -6.99 -3.37 -13.17
C ILE A 13 -6.59 -3.96 -11.81
N GLY A 14 -7.11 -3.36 -10.74
CA GLY A 14 -6.92 -3.82 -9.38
C GLY A 14 -8.23 -3.83 -8.60
N LEU A 15 -8.26 -4.60 -7.52
CA LEU A 15 -9.36 -4.61 -6.56
C LEU A 15 -9.08 -3.56 -5.48
N GLY A 16 -9.97 -2.57 -5.36
CA GLY A 16 -9.97 -1.65 -4.22
C GLY A 16 -10.63 -2.30 -3.00
N THR A 17 -10.01 -2.19 -1.83
CA THR A 17 -10.49 -2.86 -0.60
C THR A 17 -11.18 -1.92 0.40
N PHE A 18 -11.36 -0.65 0.06
CA PHE A 18 -12.03 0.30 0.95
C PHE A 18 -13.47 -0.15 1.27
N ARG A 19 -13.82 -0.15 2.57
CA ARG A 19 -15.13 -0.57 3.12
C ARG A 19 -15.45 -2.06 3.00
N ILE A 20 -14.49 -2.89 2.61
CA ILE A 20 -14.62 -4.34 2.80
C ILE A 20 -14.21 -4.63 4.25
N THR A 21 -15.19 -4.98 5.07
CA THR A 21 -15.02 -5.16 6.53
C THR A 21 -15.32 -6.59 6.93
N GLY A 22 -14.53 -7.12 7.87
CA GLY A 22 -14.67 -8.48 8.37
C GLY A 22 -13.87 -9.49 7.54
N SER A 23 -13.22 -10.41 8.24
CA SER A 23 -12.29 -11.39 7.66
C SER A 23 -12.92 -12.24 6.55
N GLU A 24 -14.17 -12.68 6.74
CA GLU A 24 -14.90 -13.47 5.74
C GLU A 24 -15.10 -12.69 4.43
N GLN A 25 -15.52 -11.42 4.51
CA GLN A 25 -15.80 -10.62 3.32
C GLN A 25 -14.52 -10.23 2.59
N VAL A 26 -13.45 -9.93 3.34
CA VAL A 26 -12.12 -9.70 2.77
C VAL A 26 -11.63 -10.95 2.03
N HIS A 27 -11.68 -12.11 2.68
CA HIS A 27 -11.28 -13.39 2.08
C HIS A 27 -12.08 -13.68 0.81
N LEU A 28 -13.41 -13.57 0.86
CA LEU A 28 -14.28 -13.85 -0.28
C LEU A 28 -14.03 -12.89 -1.46
N ALA A 29 -13.79 -11.60 -1.18
CA ALA A 29 -13.49 -10.61 -2.20
C ALA A 29 -12.16 -10.92 -2.90
N LEU A 30 -11.11 -11.21 -2.13
CA LEU A 30 -9.79 -11.56 -2.65
C LEU A 30 -9.83 -12.88 -3.42
N ASP A 31 -10.50 -13.90 -2.90
CA ASP A 31 -10.64 -15.22 -3.55
C ASP A 31 -11.28 -15.08 -4.94
N ARG A 32 -12.40 -14.35 -5.02
CA ARG A 32 -13.10 -14.10 -6.29
C ARG A 32 -12.22 -13.30 -7.26
N ALA A 33 -11.51 -12.29 -6.77
CA ALA A 33 -10.62 -11.49 -7.61
C ALA A 33 -9.48 -12.34 -8.18
N LEU A 34 -8.80 -13.15 -7.36
CA LEU A 34 -7.74 -14.04 -7.80
C LEU A 34 -8.23 -15.08 -8.82
N LYS A 35 -9.42 -15.66 -8.56
CA LYS A 35 -10.11 -16.58 -9.48
C LYS A 35 -10.39 -15.94 -10.85
N LEU A 36 -10.74 -14.66 -10.88
CA LEU A 36 -10.99 -13.88 -12.10
C LEU A 36 -9.69 -13.36 -12.76
N GLY A 37 -8.52 -13.64 -12.19
CA GLY A 37 -7.23 -13.26 -12.75
C GLY A 37 -6.67 -11.92 -12.26
N TYR A 38 -7.26 -11.29 -11.24
CA TYR A 38 -6.70 -10.07 -10.66
C TYR A 38 -5.33 -10.36 -10.04
N ARG A 39 -4.41 -9.42 -10.20
CA ARG A 39 -3.07 -9.46 -9.62
C ARG A 39 -2.70 -8.15 -8.92
N PHE A 40 -3.64 -7.22 -8.78
CA PHE A 40 -3.42 -5.95 -8.11
C PHE A 40 -4.49 -5.75 -7.03
N PHE A 41 -4.04 -5.51 -5.79
CA PHE A 41 -4.87 -5.15 -4.65
C PHE A 41 -4.46 -3.78 -4.10
N ASP A 42 -5.43 -2.89 -3.97
CA ASP A 42 -5.26 -1.55 -3.42
C ASP A 42 -5.87 -1.49 -2.02
N THR A 43 -5.02 -1.30 -1.00
CA THR A 43 -5.42 -1.11 0.40
C THR A 43 -4.85 0.19 0.96
N ALA A 44 -5.11 0.47 2.23
CA ALA A 44 -4.51 1.56 2.99
C ALA A 44 -4.64 1.28 4.49
N GLN A 45 -3.74 1.83 5.29
CA GLN A 45 -3.82 1.80 6.75
C GLN A 45 -5.16 2.34 7.28
N TYR A 46 -5.72 3.35 6.62
CA TYR A 46 -7.01 3.95 6.98
C TYR A 46 -8.21 3.00 6.78
N TYR A 47 -8.08 1.95 5.97
CA TYR A 47 -9.19 1.03 5.70
C TYR A 47 -9.38 0.00 6.82
N GLU A 48 -8.41 -0.08 7.73
CA GLU A 48 -8.46 -0.94 8.93
C GLU A 48 -8.75 -2.42 8.59
N ASN A 49 -8.25 -2.89 7.44
CA ASN A 49 -8.43 -4.27 6.97
C ASN A 49 -7.15 -4.93 6.42
N GLU A 50 -5.98 -4.32 6.64
CA GLU A 50 -4.68 -4.85 6.19
C GLU A 50 -4.35 -6.20 6.82
N GLN A 51 -4.74 -6.41 8.07
CA GLN A 51 -4.53 -7.67 8.80
C GLN A 51 -5.27 -8.82 8.11
N GLU A 52 -6.55 -8.62 7.83
CA GLU A 52 -7.42 -9.60 7.17
C GLU A 52 -6.97 -9.85 5.72
N ILE A 53 -6.47 -8.83 5.02
CA ILE A 53 -5.88 -8.97 3.68
C ILE A 53 -4.63 -9.85 3.75
N GLY A 54 -3.73 -9.59 4.71
CA GLY A 54 -2.51 -10.38 4.90
C GLY A 54 -2.83 -11.85 5.21
N GLU A 55 -3.79 -12.09 6.10
CA GLU A 55 -4.27 -13.44 6.45
C GLU A 55 -4.89 -14.16 5.24
N ALA A 56 -5.72 -13.47 4.46
CA ALA A 56 -6.33 -14.04 3.27
C ALA A 56 -5.28 -14.38 2.19
N LEU A 57 -4.30 -13.51 1.94
CA LEU A 57 -3.28 -13.75 0.92
C LEU A 57 -2.39 -14.96 1.26
N GLN A 58 -2.03 -15.18 2.54
CA GLN A 58 -1.25 -16.35 2.95
C GLN A 58 -1.91 -17.67 2.51
N ILE A 59 -3.24 -17.75 2.58
CA ILE A 59 -4.01 -18.95 2.20
C ILE A 59 -4.24 -19.00 0.68
N LEU A 60 -4.65 -17.87 0.11
CA LEU A 60 -5.15 -17.83 -1.27
C LEU A 60 -4.03 -17.94 -2.31
N LEU A 61 -2.82 -17.47 -2.00
CA LEU A 61 -1.70 -17.60 -2.91
C LEU A 61 -1.37 -19.07 -3.17
N GLU A 62 -1.31 -19.90 -2.13
CA GLU A 62 -1.13 -21.35 -2.27
C GLU A 62 -2.28 -21.98 -3.07
N LYS A 63 -3.53 -21.63 -2.75
CA LYS A 63 -4.73 -22.13 -3.47
C LYS A 63 -4.66 -21.90 -4.98
N TYR A 64 -4.11 -20.78 -5.42
CA TYR A 64 -4.00 -20.41 -6.83
C TYR A 64 -2.62 -20.69 -7.44
N ASN A 65 -1.72 -21.35 -6.71
CA ASN A 65 -0.32 -21.58 -7.10
C ASN A 65 0.39 -20.28 -7.53
N LEU A 66 0.19 -19.23 -6.73
CA LEU A 66 0.79 -17.91 -6.89
C LEU A 66 1.84 -17.67 -5.80
N LYS A 67 2.81 -16.83 -6.11
CA LYS A 67 3.80 -16.31 -5.17
C LYS A 67 3.45 -14.88 -4.80
N ARG A 68 4.05 -14.38 -3.72
CA ARG A 68 3.93 -12.96 -3.34
C ARG A 68 4.33 -12.02 -4.49
N SER A 69 5.36 -12.39 -5.27
CA SER A 69 5.84 -11.64 -6.45
C SER A 69 4.88 -11.60 -7.63
N ASP A 70 3.84 -12.45 -7.64
CA ASP A 70 2.79 -12.41 -8.67
C ASP A 70 1.72 -11.36 -8.36
N ILE A 71 1.74 -10.80 -7.14
CA ILE A 71 0.79 -9.81 -6.68
C ILE A 71 1.46 -8.45 -6.64
N PHE A 72 0.77 -7.46 -7.20
CA PHE A 72 1.03 -6.05 -6.98
C PHE A 72 0.16 -5.58 -5.82
N LEU A 73 0.77 -5.21 -4.69
CA LEU A 73 0.08 -4.78 -3.49
C LEU A 73 0.41 -3.33 -3.17
N THR A 74 -0.62 -2.49 -3.07
CA THR A 74 -0.47 -1.08 -2.70
C THR A 74 -1.01 -0.83 -1.30
N THR A 75 -0.27 -0.08 -0.48
CA THR A 75 -0.81 0.53 0.74
C THR A 75 -0.51 2.02 0.80
N LYS A 76 -1.12 2.72 1.75
CA LYS A 76 -1.07 4.19 1.86
C LYS A 76 -0.98 4.62 3.32
N LEU A 77 -0.14 5.63 3.58
CA LEU A 77 0.02 6.27 4.89
C LEU A 77 -1.32 6.81 5.41
N ARG A 78 -1.66 6.51 6.67
CA ARG A 78 -2.86 7.08 7.32
C ARG A 78 -2.67 8.58 7.62
N HIS A 79 -1.49 8.91 8.16
CA HIS A 79 -1.15 10.23 8.65
C HIS A 79 0.25 10.60 8.15
N ASN A 80 0.42 11.87 7.78
CA ASN A 80 1.68 12.43 7.33
C ASN A 80 2.41 13.02 8.55
N ILE A 81 2.95 12.15 9.40
CA ILE A 81 3.71 12.51 10.59
C ILE A 81 5.20 12.37 10.27
N VAL A 82 5.89 13.51 10.21
CA VAL A 82 7.33 13.56 9.91
C VAL A 82 8.09 12.80 10.99
N GLY A 83 9.00 11.91 10.56
CA GLY A 83 9.81 11.04 11.41
C GLY A 83 9.17 9.68 11.70
N GLU A 84 7.92 9.43 11.27
CA GLU A 84 7.22 8.17 11.53
C GLU A 84 6.97 7.31 10.27
N THR A 85 7.40 7.76 9.08
CA THR A 85 7.09 7.10 7.81
C THR A 85 7.56 5.64 7.76
N GLU A 86 8.80 5.35 8.18
CA GLU A 86 9.38 3.99 8.21
C GLU A 86 8.59 3.07 9.13
N LYS A 87 8.40 3.48 10.39
CA LYS A 87 7.61 2.73 11.37
C LYS A 87 6.19 2.47 10.87
N SER A 88 5.58 3.46 10.21
CA SER A 88 4.24 3.33 9.64
C SER A 88 4.18 2.29 8.51
N LEU A 89 5.20 2.24 7.66
CA LEU A 89 5.34 1.19 6.65
C LEU A 89 5.52 -0.18 7.31
N ASP A 90 6.43 -0.31 8.27
CA ASP A 90 6.68 -1.56 9.02
C ASP A 90 5.42 -2.12 9.65
N ASP A 91 4.61 -1.26 10.27
CA ASP A 91 3.36 -1.67 10.88
C ASP A 91 2.35 -2.17 9.83
N SER A 92 2.38 -1.61 8.62
CA SER A 92 1.56 -2.09 7.49
C SER A 92 2.07 -3.43 6.98
N LEU A 93 3.39 -3.59 6.81
CA LEU A 93 4.03 -4.84 6.39
C LEU A 93 3.72 -6.00 7.35
N LYS A 94 3.78 -5.73 8.67
CA LYS A 94 3.39 -6.70 9.72
C LYS A 94 1.93 -7.14 9.59
N ARG A 95 1.00 -6.20 9.41
CA ARG A 95 -0.43 -6.51 9.21
C ARG A 95 -0.65 -7.30 7.91
N LEU A 96 -0.03 -6.86 6.82
CA LEU A 96 -0.12 -7.49 5.51
C LEU A 96 0.64 -8.81 5.41
N LYS A 97 1.41 -9.19 6.44
CA LYS A 97 2.21 -10.42 6.50
C LYS A 97 3.12 -10.59 5.29
N THR A 98 3.85 -9.53 4.95
CA THR A 98 4.78 -9.50 3.82
C THR A 98 5.95 -8.57 4.11
N ASP A 99 7.09 -8.81 3.46
CA ASP A 99 8.31 -8.02 3.67
C ASP A 99 8.37 -6.77 2.78
N TYR A 100 7.47 -6.62 1.81
CA TYR A 100 7.41 -5.46 0.92
C TYR A 100 6.00 -5.18 0.38
N VAL A 101 5.78 -3.94 -0.04
CA VAL A 101 4.66 -3.53 -0.91
C VAL A 101 5.22 -3.04 -2.23
N ASP A 102 4.46 -3.23 -3.30
CA ASP A 102 4.87 -2.83 -4.65
C ASP A 102 4.70 -1.32 -4.88
N LEU A 103 3.85 -0.68 -4.07
CA LEU A 103 3.65 0.76 -4.08
C LEU A 103 3.19 1.26 -2.70
N PHE A 104 3.86 2.30 -2.21
CA PHE A 104 3.49 2.99 -0.97
C PHE A 104 3.17 4.45 -1.28
N LEU A 105 2.04 4.96 -0.77
CA LEU A 105 1.52 6.28 -1.14
C LEU A 105 1.25 7.19 0.05
N ILE A 106 1.44 8.49 -0.15
CA ILE A 106 0.81 9.53 0.68
C ILE A 106 -0.69 9.53 0.36
N HIS A 107 -1.53 9.13 1.31
CA HIS A 107 -2.98 8.92 1.06
C HIS A 107 -3.78 10.22 0.97
N TYR A 108 -3.38 11.25 1.69
CA TYR A 108 -4.11 12.51 1.76
C TYR A 108 -3.15 13.68 1.85
N PRO A 109 -3.44 14.84 1.24
CA PRO A 109 -2.47 15.92 1.17
C PRO A 109 -2.24 16.69 2.49
N ALA A 110 -3.13 16.59 3.47
CA ALA A 110 -2.97 17.24 4.78
C ALA A 110 -2.33 16.30 5.83
N PRO A 111 -1.75 16.83 6.92
CA PRO A 111 -1.09 16.04 7.98
C PRO A 111 -1.95 14.89 8.51
N VAL A 112 -3.20 15.18 8.87
CA VAL A 112 -4.11 14.21 9.44
C VAL A 112 -5.43 14.27 8.69
N ARG A 113 -5.88 13.13 8.18
CA ARG A 113 -7.21 13.00 7.57
C ARG A 113 -8.27 13.24 8.65
N GLY A 114 -9.10 14.27 8.49
CA GLY A 114 -10.16 14.63 9.44
C GLY A 114 -9.81 15.77 10.40
N SER A 115 -8.58 16.31 10.37
CA SER A 115 -8.23 17.56 11.05
C SER A 115 -8.53 18.77 10.16
N SER A 116 -8.68 19.96 10.76
CA SER A 116 -8.59 21.21 10.00
C SER A 116 -7.25 21.23 9.26
N PRO A 117 -7.25 21.39 7.92
CA PRO A 117 -6.00 21.46 7.19
C PRO A 117 -5.25 22.73 7.62
N GLY A 118 -3.92 22.63 7.74
CA GLY A 118 -3.07 23.82 7.79
C GLY A 118 -3.17 24.61 6.49
N THR A 119 -2.44 25.71 6.40
CA THR A 119 -2.29 26.45 5.14
C THR A 119 -1.75 25.53 4.04
N LYS A 120 -1.97 25.91 2.78
CA LYS A 120 -1.42 25.20 1.61
C LYS A 120 0.09 24.98 1.74
N GLU A 121 0.79 25.99 2.25
CA GLU A 121 2.25 26.00 2.36
C GLU A 121 2.75 25.09 3.48
N GLU A 122 2.09 25.06 4.64
CA GLU A 122 2.39 24.12 5.72
C GLU A 122 2.18 22.67 5.27
N ASN A 123 1.04 22.39 4.64
CA ASN A 123 0.75 21.03 4.14
C ASN A 123 1.76 20.61 3.07
N MET A 124 2.23 21.54 2.23
CA MET A 124 3.28 21.27 1.25
C MET A 124 4.61 20.91 1.91
N LYS A 125 5.05 21.68 2.92
CA LYS A 125 6.29 21.40 3.66
C LYS A 125 6.25 20.02 4.32
N VAL A 126 5.13 19.65 4.93
CA VAL A 126 4.93 18.32 5.52
C VAL A 126 5.04 17.23 4.46
N ARG A 127 4.34 17.35 3.31
CA ARG A 127 4.42 16.35 2.24
C ARG A 127 5.83 16.20 1.66
N LEU A 128 6.56 17.30 1.50
CA LEU A 128 7.95 17.25 1.02
C LEU A 128 8.87 16.52 2.01
N ALA A 129 8.68 16.74 3.31
CA ALA A 129 9.42 16.02 4.35
C ALA A 129 9.10 14.50 4.33
N ILE A 130 7.80 14.14 4.27
CA ILE A 130 7.39 12.74 4.14
C ILE A 130 7.91 12.10 2.85
N TRP A 131 7.87 12.82 1.74
CA TRP A 131 8.41 12.34 0.47
C TRP A 131 9.90 12.01 0.59
N SER A 132 10.68 12.91 1.20
CA SER A 132 12.11 12.66 1.46
C SER A 132 12.36 11.45 2.38
N GLU A 133 11.46 11.16 3.32
CA GLU A 133 11.53 9.93 4.12
C GLU A 133 11.21 8.69 3.28
N MET A 134 10.17 8.75 2.44
CA MET A 134 9.80 7.66 1.54
C MET A 134 10.91 7.32 0.53
N GLU A 135 11.61 8.32 -0.01
CA GLU A 135 12.75 8.12 -0.91
C GLU A 135 13.88 7.30 -0.25
N LYS A 136 14.12 7.52 1.05
CA LYS A 136 15.13 6.74 1.80
C LYS A 136 14.75 5.27 1.95
N LEU A 137 13.45 4.96 1.97
CA LEU A 137 12.94 3.59 2.10
C LEU A 137 13.13 2.74 0.84
N LEU A 138 13.30 3.36 -0.33
CA LEU A 138 13.57 2.64 -1.59
C LEU A 138 15.00 2.07 -1.66
N GLY A 139 15.91 2.52 -0.78
CA GLY A 139 17.31 2.09 -0.76
C GLY A 139 18.17 2.70 -1.88
N GLU A 140 19.50 2.60 -1.74
CA GLU A 140 20.46 3.23 -2.67
C GLU A 140 20.50 2.61 -4.08
N SER A 141 20.05 1.35 -4.26
CA SER A 141 20.14 0.66 -5.56
C SER A 141 19.04 1.02 -6.56
N GLU A 142 17.99 1.73 -6.13
CA GLU A 142 16.90 2.20 -7.02
C GLU A 142 16.95 3.72 -7.29
N ASN A 143 17.91 4.43 -6.69
CA ASN A 143 18.09 5.88 -6.83
C ASN A 143 18.83 6.30 -8.11
N SER A 144 18.78 5.50 -9.18
CA SER A 144 19.34 5.86 -10.49
C SER A 144 18.43 6.79 -11.30
N TRP A 145 17.95 7.85 -10.66
CA TRP A 145 17.16 8.92 -11.30
C TRP A 145 18.01 10.17 -11.60
N ALA A 146 19.33 10.06 -11.44
CA ALA A 146 20.32 11.07 -11.84
C ALA A 146 20.92 10.74 -13.22
#